data_AF-A0A352RX72-F1
#
_entry.id   AF-A0A352RX72-F1
#
_cell.length_a   1.000
_cell.length_b   1.000
_cell.length_c   1.000
_cell.angle_alpha   90.00
_cell.angle_beta   90.00
_cell.angle_gamma   90.00
#
_symmetry.space_group_name_H-M   'P 1'
#
loop_
_entity.id
_entity.type
_entity.pdbx_description
1 polymer ?
#
loop_
_entity_poly.entity_id
_entity_poly.type
_entity_poly.pdbx_seq_one_letter_code
_entity_poly.pdbx_strand_id
1 'polypeptide(L)' 'DPARITLDARLYDDLDIDSIDAVDLLVKMKPLMSRPIRAEQFKSVKTVGDVVRTLASLIDSPATA' A
#
# COMPACT_ATOMS: atom_id res chain seq x y z
N ASP A 1 1.52 -1.66 18.15
CA ASP A 1 1.05 -0.42 18.78
C ASP A 1 0.65 0.57 17.68
N PRO A 2 -0.57 1.12 17.68
CA PRO A 2 -1.03 2.01 16.62
C PRO A 2 -0.19 3.29 16.49
N ALA A 3 0.50 3.73 17.55
CA ALA A 3 1.39 4.89 17.50
C ALA A 3 2.62 4.68 16.58
N ARG A 4 2.94 3.42 16.22
CA ARG A 4 4.03 3.10 15.29
C ARG A 4 3.64 3.30 13.82
N ILE A 5 2.35 3.41 13.51
CA ILE A 5 1.88 3.62 12.13
C ILE A 5 2.05 5.10 11.78
N THR A 6 3.25 5.44 11.34
CA THR A 6 3.59 6.78 10.86
C THR A 6 3.95 6.72 9.37
N LEU A 7 3.87 7.83 8.65
CA LEU A 7 4.21 7.86 7.22
C LEU A 7 5.67 7.46 6.93
N ASP A 8 6.56 7.66 7.90
CA ASP A 8 7.98 7.31 7.79
C ASP A 8 8.26 5.85 8.19
N ALA A 9 7.32 5.21 8.89
CA ALA A 9 7.49 3.84 9.37
C ALA A 9 7.71 2.87 8.20
N ARG A 10 8.74 2.05 8.34
CA ARG A 10 9.12 1.04 7.35
C ARG A 10 8.28 -0.22 7.56
N LEU A 11 7.71 -0.72 6.47
CA LEU A 11 6.82 -1.88 6.49
C LEU A 11 7.53 -3.10 7.08
N TYR A 12 8.71 -3.42 6.55
CA TYR A 12 9.50 -4.56 7.01
C TYR A 12 10.14 -4.34 8.39
N ASP A 13 10.85 -3.23 8.57
CA ASP A 13 11.71 -3.03 9.75
C ASP A 13 10.92 -2.56 10.98
N ASP A 14 9.94 -1.68 10.83
CA ASP A 14 9.22 -1.07 11.97
C ASP A 14 7.88 -1.76 12.26
N LEU A 15 7.20 -2.24 11.22
CA LEU A 15 5.87 -2.81 11.32
C LEU A 15 5.84 -4.34 11.22
N ASP A 16 6.99 -4.98 10.96
CA ASP A 16 7.12 -6.43 10.79
C ASP A 16 6.17 -6.97 9.71
N ILE A 17 5.87 -6.16 8.70
CA ILE A 17 5.01 -6.52 7.56
C ILE A 17 5.89 -7.17 6.50
N ASP A 18 5.66 -8.45 6.27
CA ASP A 18 6.35 -9.20 5.24
C ASP A 18 5.65 -9.12 3.86
N SER A 19 6.20 -9.82 2.89
CA SER A 19 5.61 -9.90 1.54
C SER A 19 4.26 -10.64 1.49
N ILE A 20 3.95 -11.48 2.47
CA ILE A 20 2.68 -12.22 2.56
C ILE A 20 1.61 -11.29 3.12
N ASP A 21 1.93 -10.56 4.19
CA ASP A 21 1.06 -9.56 4.81
C ASP A 21 0.69 -8.46 3.82
N ALA A 22 1.66 -7.98 3.03
CA ALA A 22 1.40 -6.99 1.98
C ALA A 22 0.41 -7.50 0.92
N VAL A 23 0.47 -8.79 0.56
CA VAL A 23 -0.48 -9.42 -0.36
C VAL A 23 -1.87 -9.55 0.27
N ASP A 24 -1.96 -9.86 1.56
CA ASP A 24 -3.25 -9.93 2.27
C ASP A 24 -3.91 -8.55 2.38
N LEU A 25 -3.14 -7.51 2.69
CA LEU A 25 -3.58 -6.11 2.66
C LEU A 25 -4.16 -5.76 1.28
N LEU A 26 -3.47 -6.12 0.20
CA LEU A 26 -3.96 -5.90 -1.16
C LEU A 26 -5.30 -6.59 -1.43
N VAL A 27 -5.45 -7.84 -1.01
CA VAL A 27 -6.70 -8.59 -1.17
C VAL A 27 -7.85 -7.92 -0.42
N LYS A 28 -7.59 -7.42 0.80
CA LYS A 28 -8.58 -6.68 1.61
C LYS A 28 -8.93 -5.31 1.03
N MET A 29 -7.99 -4.66 0.34
CA MET A 29 -8.19 -3.34 -0.27
C MET A 29 -8.83 -3.38 -1.66
N LYS A 30 -8.64 -4.46 -2.42
CA LYS A 30 -9.28 -4.68 -3.74
C LYS A 30 -10.79 -4.35 -3.78
N PRO A 31 -11.64 -4.81 -2.85
CA PRO A 31 -13.08 -4.50 -2.90
C PRO A 31 -13.39 -3.02 -2.60
N LEU A 32 -12.49 -2.29 -1.93
CA LEU A 32 -12.65 -0.87 -1.65
C LEU A 32 -12.22 0.00 -2.84
N MET A 33 -11.49 -0.56 -3.80
CA MET A 33 -10.98 0.15 -4.97
C MET A 33 -11.80 -0.20 -6.20
N SER A 34 -12.17 0.81 -6.99
CA SER A 34 -12.84 0.60 -8.28
C SER A 34 -11.88 0.10 -9.38
N ARG A 35 -10.57 0.00 -9.09
CA ARG A 35 -9.54 -0.41 -10.05
C ARG A 35 -8.66 -1.53 -9.48
N PRO A 36 -8.16 -2.44 -10.34
CA PRO A 36 -7.30 -3.53 -9.90
C PRO A 36 -5.91 -3.00 -9.51
N ILE A 37 -5.53 -3.24 -8.25
CA ILE A 37 -4.16 -2.98 -7.77
C ILE A 37 -3.25 -4.13 -8.20
N ARG A 38 -2.09 -3.82 -8.79
CA ARG A 38 -1.09 -4.84 -9.15
C ARG A 38 -0.06 -5.00 -8.04
N ALA A 39 0.27 -6.25 -7.70
CA ALA A 39 1.27 -6.55 -6.67
C ALA A 39 2.65 -5.94 -6.98
N GLU A 40 2.97 -5.72 -8.26
CA GLU A 40 4.20 -5.06 -8.68
C GLU A 40 4.32 -3.61 -8.20
N GLN A 41 3.20 -2.89 -8.05
CA GLN A 41 3.20 -1.53 -7.49
C GLN A 41 3.61 -1.54 -6.02
N PHE A 42 3.46 -2.68 -5.35
CA PHE A 42 3.82 -2.85 -3.94
C PHE A 42 5.24 -3.42 -3.76
N LYS A 43 5.93 -3.84 -4.82
CA LYS A 43 7.35 -4.25 -4.71
C LYS A 43 8.28 -3.08 -4.38
N SER A 44 7.86 -1.86 -4.71
CA SER A 44 8.69 -0.66 -4.57
C SER A 44 8.37 0.16 -3.31
N VAL A 45 7.28 -0.14 -2.59
CA VAL A 45 6.92 0.56 -1.35
C VAL A 45 7.73 0.01 -0.19
N LYS A 46 8.34 0.92 0.57
CA LYS A 46 9.14 0.57 1.76
C LYS A 46 8.55 1.14 3.03
N THR A 47 7.82 2.25 2.90
CA THR A 47 7.19 2.96 4.03
C THR A 47 5.67 3.01 3.90
N VAL A 48 4.99 3.27 5.01
CA VAL A 48 3.54 3.55 5.02
C VAL A 48 3.21 4.72 4.10
N GLY A 49 4.07 5.76 4.06
CA GLY A 49 3.88 6.90 3.18
C GLY A 49 3.91 6.54 1.69
N ASP A 50 4.72 5.57 1.30
CA ASP A 50 4.77 5.10 -0.09
C ASP A 50 3.50 4.33 -0.46
N VAL A 51 2.97 3.53 0.47
CA VAL A 51 1.68 2.85 0.30
C VAL A 51 0.56 3.88 0.10
N VAL A 52 0.47 4.88 0.98
CA VAL A 52 -0.53 5.94 0.90
C VAL A 52 -0.42 6.71 -0.42
N ARG A 53 0.79 7.10 -0.85
CA ARG A 53 1.00 7.79 -2.13
C ARG A 53 0.59 6.95 -3.33
N THR A 54 0.98 5.67 -3.34
CA THR A 54 0.66 4.76 -4.44
C THR A 54 -0.85 4.59 -4.59
N LEU A 55 -1.54 4.41 -3.47
CA LEU A 55 -3.00 4.30 -3.42
C LEU A 55 -3.68 5.62 -3.79
N ALA A 56 -3.19 6.75 -3.28
CA ALA A 56 -3.70 8.07 -3.65
C ALA A 56 -3.58 8.31 -5.15
N SER A 57 -2.43 7.97 -5.76
CA SER A 57 -2.23 8.06 -7.20
C SER A 57 -3.17 7.14 -7.99
N LEU A 58 -3.54 5.97 -7.46
CA LEU A 58 -4.47 5.03 -8.09
C LEU A 58 -5.92 5.54 -8.07
N ILE A 59 -6.31 6.22 -6.99
CA ILE A 59 -7.65 6.81 -6.83
C ILE A 59 -7.77 8.11 -7.63
N ASP A 60 -6.76 8.97 -7.53
CA ASP A 60 -6.79 10.33 -8.07
C ASP A 60 -6.42 10.40 -9.55
N SER A 61 -5.73 9.39 -10.10
CA SER A 61 -5.52 9.34 -11.55
C SER A 61 -6.87 9.17 -12.26
N PRO A 62 -7.41 10.19 -12.95
CA PRO A 62 -8.42 9.93 -13.96
C PRO A 62 -7.77 8.93 -14.91
N ALA A 63 -8.49 7.89 -15.27
CA ALA A 63 -8.06 7.01 -16.36
C ALA A 63 -7.81 7.93 -17.56
N THR A 64 -6.56 8.29 -17.80
CA THR A 64 -6.19 9.06 -18.96
C THR A 64 -5.97 8.02 -20.05
N ALA A 65 -6.97 7.96 -20.92
CA ALA A 65 -7.14 7.13 -22.12
C ALA A 65 -7.54 5.66 -21.90
#